data_AF-A0A654FBN1-F1
#
_entry.id   AF-A0A654FBN1-F1
#
_cell.length_a   1.000
_cell.length_b   1.000
_cell.length_c   1.000
_cell.angle_alpha   90.00
_cell.angle_beta   90.00
_cell.angle_gamma   90.00
#
_symmetry.space_group_name_H-M   'P 1'
#
loop_
_entity.id
_entity.type
_entity.pdbx_description
1 polymer ?
#
loop_
_entity_poly.entity_id
_entity_poly.type
_entity_poly.pdbx_seq_one_letter_code
_entity_poly.pdbx_strand_id
1 'polypeptide(L)'
;MSKECHNKIHKSWDEIDRIAAKPNSLSILSKNFKLCNPLNDIIELKSYVSYIYARTAQYSDNQFSVARLCEAINTSPPNTKSDLLDQIFAGVVASRGNISCYGMSSPSYQMTNDDRAWGWQPGISLVNI
;
A
#
# COMPACT_ATOMS: atom_id res chain seq x y z
N MET A 1 -4.10 -14.06 7.96
CA MET A 1 -4.73 -12.97 7.19
C MET A 1 -6.13 -13.39 6.73
N SER A 2 -7.14 -12.50 6.64
CA SER A 2 -8.46 -12.89 6.09
C SER A 2 -8.41 -13.01 4.56
N LYS A 3 -9.14 -13.97 3.97
CA LYS A 3 -9.19 -14.16 2.50
C LYS A 3 -9.64 -12.90 1.77
N GLU A 4 -10.57 -12.14 2.36
CA GLU A 4 -11.06 -10.89 1.80
C GLU A 4 -9.97 -9.81 1.75
N CYS A 5 -9.25 -9.62 2.85
CA CYS A 5 -8.15 -8.65 2.94
C CYS A 5 -7.05 -8.96 1.93
N HIS A 6 -6.63 -10.23 1.86
CA HIS A 6 -5.66 -10.70 0.87
C HIS A 6 -6.11 -10.40 -0.57
N ASN A 7 -7.37 -10.68 -0.89
CA ASN A 7 -7.93 -10.40 -2.21
C ASN A 7 -7.98 -8.90 -2.53
N LYS A 8 -8.30 -8.05 -1.56
CA LYS A 8 -8.29 -6.59 -1.72
C LYS A 8 -6.86 -6.07 -1.98
N ILE A 9 -5.90 -6.55 -1.20
CA ILE A 9 -4.47 -6.22 -1.39
C ILE A 9 -4.03 -6.63 -2.80
N HIS A 10 -4.28 -7.87 -3.22
CA HIS A 10 -3.88 -8.32 -4.55
C HIS A 10 -4.51 -7.50 -5.69
N LYS A 11 -5.82 -7.22 -5.61
CA LYS A 11 -6.53 -6.40 -6.61
C LYS A 11 -6.05 -4.95 -6.63
N SER A 12 -5.48 -4.46 -5.54
CA SER A 12 -5.00 -3.08 -5.46
C SER A 12 -3.85 -2.81 -6.42
N TRP A 13 -3.03 -3.82 -6.74
CA TRP A 13 -1.95 -3.69 -7.72
C TRP A 13 -2.49 -3.39 -9.11
N ASP A 14 -3.49 -4.14 -9.55
CA ASP A 14 -4.16 -3.92 -10.83
C ASP A 14 -4.84 -2.54 -10.87
N GLU A 15 -5.42 -2.10 -9.74
CA GLU A 15 -6.08 -0.80 -9.66
C GLU A 15 -5.08 0.36 -9.71
N ILE A 16 -3.92 0.22 -9.06
CA ILE A 16 -2.81 1.17 -9.17
C ILE A 16 -2.35 1.27 -10.63
N ASP A 17 -2.16 0.14 -11.32
CA ASP A 17 -1.76 0.13 -12.74
C ASP A 17 -2.82 0.74 -13.66
N ARG A 18 -4.09 0.45 -13.38
CA ARG A 18 -5.24 1.02 -14.10
C ARG A 18 -5.32 2.55 -13.95
N ILE A 19 -4.93 3.09 -12.80
CA ILE A 19 -4.85 4.55 -12.59
C ILE A 19 -3.58 5.10 -13.21
N ALA A 20 -2.44 4.41 -13.08
CA ALA A 20 -1.14 4.81 -13.64
C ALA A 20 -1.21 5.06 -15.15
N ALA A 21 -2.01 4.28 -15.88
CA ALA A 21 -2.24 4.43 -17.31
C ALA A 21 -3.02 5.70 -17.73
N LYS A 22 -3.54 6.49 -16.79
CA LYS A 22 -4.31 7.72 -17.06
C LYS A 22 -3.44 8.97 -16.96
N PRO A 23 -3.83 10.07 -17.64
CA PRO A 23 -3.22 11.38 -17.40
C PRO A 23 -3.36 11.81 -15.93
N ASN A 24 -2.37 12.52 -15.41
CA ASN A 24 -2.32 13.02 -14.03
C ASN A 24 -2.38 11.93 -12.94
N SER A 25 -2.09 10.67 -13.30
CA SER A 25 -2.16 9.52 -12.40
C SER A 25 -1.35 9.67 -11.12
N LEU A 26 -0.11 10.18 -11.23
CA LEU A 26 0.76 10.46 -10.08
C LEU A 26 0.09 11.43 -9.10
N SER A 27 -0.51 12.52 -9.60
CA SER A 27 -1.20 13.49 -8.75
C SER A 27 -2.43 12.89 -8.07
N ILE A 28 -3.20 12.07 -8.79
CA ILE A 28 -4.38 11.36 -8.25
C ILE A 28 -3.93 10.44 -7.11
N LEU A 29 -2.91 9.63 -7.35
CA LEU A 29 -2.42 8.66 -6.38
C LEU A 29 -1.75 9.33 -5.18
N SER A 30 -0.99 10.41 -5.38
CA SER A 30 -0.42 11.19 -4.27
C SER A 30 -1.51 11.74 -3.34
N LYS A 31 -2.64 12.19 -3.91
CA LYS A 31 -3.78 12.69 -3.12
C LYS A 31 -4.51 11.57 -2.40
N ASN A 32 -4.77 10.45 -3.07
CA ASN A 32 -5.39 9.27 -2.45
C ASN A 32 -4.64 8.79 -1.21
N PHE A 33 -3.31 8.67 -1.33
CA PHE A 33 -2.46 8.19 -0.24
C PHE A 33 -2.01 9.31 0.71
N LYS A 34 -2.56 10.52 0.55
CA LYS A 34 -2.22 11.73 1.33
C LYS A 34 -0.71 11.90 1.51
N LEU A 35 0.05 11.78 0.44
CA LEU A 35 1.51 11.81 0.49
C LEU A 35 2.01 13.23 0.80
N CYS A 36 3.08 13.35 1.58
CA CYS A 36 3.65 14.65 1.91
C CYS A 36 4.29 15.36 0.70
N ASN A 37 4.82 14.57 -0.22
CA ASN A 37 5.40 15.04 -1.48
C ASN A 37 4.72 14.33 -2.65
N PRO A 38 4.57 15.00 -3.81
CA PRO A 38 4.10 14.35 -5.03
C PRO A 38 4.98 13.14 -5.41
N LEU A 39 4.35 12.14 -6.02
CA LEU A 39 5.06 10.99 -6.62
C LEU A 39 5.84 11.45 -7.84
N ASN A 40 7.09 10.99 -7.96
CA ASN A 40 7.86 11.13 -9.19
C ASN A 40 7.65 9.92 -10.12
N ASP A 41 7.37 8.76 -9.52
CA ASP A 41 7.19 7.49 -10.22
C ASP A 41 6.12 6.64 -9.50
N ILE A 42 5.37 5.85 -10.26
CA ILE A 42 4.43 4.86 -9.72
C ILE A 42 5.14 3.78 -8.89
N ILE A 43 6.39 3.48 -9.22
CA ILE A 43 7.20 2.50 -8.50
C ILE A 43 7.36 2.93 -7.04
N GLU A 44 7.57 4.23 -6.76
CA GLU A 44 7.68 4.75 -5.39
C GLU A 44 6.46 4.39 -4.53
N LEU A 45 5.26 4.47 -5.10
CA LEU A 45 4.02 4.11 -4.41
C LEU A 45 3.92 2.60 -4.17
N LYS A 46 4.20 1.78 -5.20
CA LYS A 46 4.15 0.32 -5.08
C LYS A 46 5.15 -0.19 -4.05
N SER A 47 6.34 0.37 -4.06
CA SER A 47 7.40 0.17 -3.07
C SER A 47 6.93 0.51 -1.65
N TYR A 48 6.35 1.70 -1.48
CA TYR A 48 5.84 2.15 -0.19
C TYR A 48 4.75 1.22 0.38
N VAL A 49 3.75 0.87 -0.44
CA VAL A 49 2.66 -0.02 -0.02
C VAL A 49 3.18 -1.43 0.31
N SER A 50 4.12 -1.95 -0.49
CA SER A 50 4.77 -3.25 -0.23
C SER A 50 5.52 -3.26 1.11
N TYR A 51 6.25 -2.19 1.41
CA TYR A 51 6.93 -2.03 2.69
C TYR A 51 5.94 -2.06 3.87
N ILE A 52 4.79 -1.40 3.76
CA ILE A 52 3.77 -1.42 4.81
C ILE A 52 3.34 -2.87 5.09
N TYR A 53 3.01 -3.64 4.06
CA TYR A 53 2.60 -5.04 4.25
C TYR A 53 3.72 -5.90 4.83
N ALA A 54 4.94 -5.77 4.30
CA ALA A 54 6.10 -6.51 4.81
C ALA A 54 6.37 -6.17 6.28
N ARG A 55 6.28 -4.90 6.67
CA ARG A 55 6.48 -4.46 8.06
C ARG A 55 5.38 -4.98 8.98
N THR A 56 4.11 -4.88 8.59
CA THR A 56 2.96 -5.41 9.35
C THR A 56 3.04 -6.93 9.51
N ALA A 57 3.53 -7.65 8.51
CA ALA A 57 3.71 -9.10 8.59
C ALA A 57 4.88 -9.52 9.50
N GLN A 58 5.97 -8.75 9.50
CA GLN A 58 7.15 -9.02 10.32
C GLN A 58 6.97 -8.64 11.79
N TYR A 59 6.31 -7.51 12.07
CA TYR A 59 6.13 -6.99 13.42
C TYR A 59 4.69 -7.24 13.88
N SER A 60 4.45 -8.41 14.49
CA SER A 60 3.15 -8.81 15.01
C SER A 60 2.84 -8.24 16.40
N ASP A 61 3.35 -7.06 16.74
CA ASP A 61 2.96 -6.41 17.99
C ASP A 61 1.50 -5.93 17.92
N ASN A 62 0.88 -5.66 19.08
CA ASN A 62 -0.52 -5.24 19.12
C ASN A 62 -0.78 -3.92 18.36
N GLN A 63 0.25 -3.12 18.08
CA GLN A 63 0.10 -1.86 17.37
C GLN A 63 0.09 -2.04 15.85
N PHE A 64 0.89 -2.94 15.31
CA PHE A 64 1.12 -3.14 13.87
C PHE A 64 0.68 -4.52 13.36
N SER A 65 -0.26 -5.18 14.02
CA SER A 65 -0.70 -6.52 13.63
C SER A 65 -1.42 -6.54 12.26
N VAL A 66 -1.20 -7.63 11.52
CA VAL A 66 -1.93 -7.94 10.28
C VAL A 66 -3.45 -7.90 10.48
N ALA A 67 -3.92 -8.27 11.68
CA ALA A 67 -5.33 -8.22 12.04
C ALA A 67 -5.89 -6.79 11.95
N ARG A 68 -5.20 -5.80 12.55
CA ARG A 68 -5.62 -4.39 12.51
C ARG A 68 -5.60 -3.80 11.10
N LEU A 69 -4.56 -4.10 10.33
CA LEU A 69 -4.47 -3.68 8.93
C LEU A 69 -5.64 -4.24 8.11
N CYS A 70 -5.92 -5.54 8.25
CA CYS A 70 -7.00 -6.17 7.52
C CYS A 70 -8.39 -5.74 7.98
N GLU A 71 -8.57 -5.48 9.27
CA GLU A 71 -9.80 -4.91 9.81
C GLU A 71 -10.07 -3.53 9.19
N ALA A 72 -9.06 -2.66 9.12
CA ALA A 72 -9.20 -1.34 8.49
C ALA A 72 -9.51 -1.43 6.98
N ILE A 73 -8.83 -2.31 6.24
CA ILE A 73 -9.09 -2.54 4.81
C ILE A 73 -10.51 -3.09 4.58
N ASN A 74 -10.98 -3.97 5.46
CA ASN A 74 -12.27 -4.62 5.30
C ASN A 74 -13.44 -3.71 5.71
N THR A 75 -13.29 -2.92 6.76
CA THR A 75 -14.36 -2.09 7.34
C THR A 75 -14.46 -0.69 6.72
N SER A 76 -13.44 -0.23 5.98
CA SER A 76 -13.48 1.08 5.35
C SER A 76 -14.58 1.15 4.27
N PRO A 77 -15.57 2.05 4.41
CA PRO A 77 -16.71 2.11 3.50
C PRO A 77 -16.26 2.53 2.09
N PRO A 78 -16.82 1.90 1.04
CA PRO A 78 -16.59 2.33 -0.34
C PRO A 78 -17.21 3.71 -0.57
N ASN A 79 -16.42 4.65 -1.07
CA ASN A 79 -16.78 6.04 -1.31
C ASN A 79 -16.72 6.50 -2.80
N THR A 80 -15.99 5.83 -3.73
CA THR A 80 -15.85 6.17 -5.19
C THR A 80 -15.26 5.04 -6.09
N LYS A 81 -14.97 5.22 -7.40
CA LYS A 81 -14.15 4.23 -8.16
C LYS A 81 -12.73 3.98 -7.57
N SER A 82 -12.27 4.84 -6.67
CA SER A 82 -11.07 4.68 -5.83
C SER A 82 -11.29 3.77 -4.62
N ASP A 83 -12.48 3.19 -4.46
CA ASP A 83 -12.91 2.40 -3.29
C ASP A 83 -11.84 1.48 -2.75
N LEU A 84 -11.20 0.76 -3.65
CA LEU A 84 -10.17 -0.19 -3.28
C LEU A 84 -8.92 0.51 -2.76
N LEU A 85 -8.46 1.59 -3.39
CA LEU A 85 -7.28 2.33 -2.94
C LEU A 85 -7.56 3.12 -1.65
N ASP A 86 -8.79 3.58 -1.44
CA ASP A 86 -9.21 4.22 -0.20
C ASP A 86 -9.23 3.19 0.95
N GLN A 87 -9.66 1.96 0.68
CA GLN A 87 -9.56 0.82 1.61
C GLN A 87 -8.10 0.45 1.90
N ILE A 88 -7.24 0.39 0.88
CA ILE A 88 -5.79 0.15 1.09
C ILE A 88 -5.18 1.28 1.93
N PHE A 89 -5.55 2.53 1.65
CA PHE A 89 -5.08 3.67 2.41
C PHE A 89 -5.54 3.61 3.87
N ALA A 90 -6.74 3.12 4.17
CA ALA A 90 -7.16 2.86 5.54
C ALA A 90 -6.23 1.85 6.25
N GLY A 91 -5.74 0.84 5.53
CA GLY A 91 -4.69 -0.07 6.02
C GLY A 91 -3.36 0.66 6.32
N VAL A 92 -2.94 1.59 5.47
CA VAL A 92 -1.77 2.44 5.71
C VAL A 92 -1.94 3.30 6.96
N VAL A 93 -3.11 3.92 7.13
CA VAL A 93 -3.47 4.72 8.32
C VAL A 93 -3.42 3.85 9.57
N ALA A 94 -3.98 2.64 9.53
CA ALA A 94 -3.93 1.70 10.64
C ALA A 94 -2.49 1.31 11.00
N SER A 95 -1.61 1.15 10.01
CA SER A 95 -0.22 0.79 10.22
C SER A 95 0.69 1.96 10.62
N ARG A 96 0.35 3.21 10.32
CA ARG A 96 1.24 4.37 10.60
C ARG A 96 0.65 5.40 11.55
N GLY A 97 -0.60 5.21 11.97
CA GLY A 97 -1.37 6.20 12.69
C GLY A 97 -1.95 7.27 11.76
N ASN A 98 -2.99 7.96 12.26
CA ASN A 98 -3.65 9.03 11.52
C ASN A 98 -2.85 10.33 11.61
N ILE A 99 -2.03 10.59 10.58
CA ILE A 99 -1.19 11.77 10.45
C ILE A 99 -1.61 12.65 9.27
N SER A 100 -1.17 13.91 9.27
CA SER A 100 -1.57 14.92 8.27
C SER A 100 -1.13 14.56 6.84
N CYS A 101 0.02 13.92 6.68
CA CYS A 101 0.51 13.39 5.42
C CYS A 101 1.47 12.21 5.64
N TYR A 102 1.64 11.37 4.61
CA TYR A 102 2.46 10.15 4.67
C TYR A 102 3.74 10.35 3.87
N GLY A 103 4.87 10.48 4.58
CA GLY A 103 6.18 10.61 3.98
C GLY A 103 6.76 9.26 3.56
N MET A 104 7.26 9.20 2.33
CA MET A 104 8.01 8.06 1.76
C MET A 104 9.53 8.20 1.97
N SER A 105 10.01 9.31 2.54
CA SER A 105 11.43 9.74 2.55
C SER A 105 12.26 9.24 3.74
N SER A 106 11.96 8.07 4.30
CA SER A 106 12.89 7.44 5.25
C SER A 106 13.94 6.61 4.49
N PRO A 107 15.21 6.59 4.96
CA PRO A 107 16.23 5.65 4.49
C PRO A 107 15.79 4.18 4.54
N SER A 108 14.76 3.85 5.33
CA SER A 108 14.15 2.52 5.41
C SER A 108 13.19 2.18 4.26
N TYR A 109 12.75 3.16 3.45
CA TYR A 109 11.96 2.95 2.22
C TYR A 109 12.82 3.06 0.95
N GLN A 110 14.11 3.39 1.10
CA GLN A 110 15.08 3.32 0.02
C GLN A 110 15.34 1.84 -0.26
N MET A 111 14.49 1.28 -1.11
CA MET A 111 14.66 -0.06 -1.63
C MET A 111 16.09 -0.19 -2.17
N THR A 112 16.85 -1.10 -1.57
CA THR A 112 18.15 -1.52 -2.08
C THR A 112 17.96 -2.12 -3.48
N ASN A 113 19.04 -2.30 -4.24
CA ASN A 113 18.92 -2.89 -5.59
C ASN A 113 18.23 -4.28 -5.57
N ASP A 114 18.28 -4.98 -4.44
CA ASP A 114 17.57 -6.24 -4.21
C ASP A 114 16.07 -6.03 -4.09
N ASP A 115 15.63 -5.01 -3.36
CA ASP A 115 14.21 -4.68 -3.24
C ASP A 115 13.61 -4.31 -4.60
N ARG A 116 14.33 -3.57 -5.47
CA ARG A 116 13.87 -3.28 -6.84
C ARG A 116 13.57 -4.54 -7.66
N ALA A 117 14.20 -5.68 -7.34
CA ALA A 117 13.93 -6.96 -7.98
C ALA A 117 12.53 -7.53 -7.63
N TRP A 118 11.92 -7.13 -6.51
CA TRP A 118 10.60 -7.58 -6.07
C TRP A 118 9.45 -6.87 -6.81
N GLY A 119 9.74 -5.75 -7.48
CA GLY A 119 8.77 -5.02 -8.32
C GLY A 119 8.48 -5.68 -9.67
N TRP A 120 9.20 -6.76 -10.04
CA TRP A 120 9.17 -7.35 -11.39
C TRP A 120 8.91 -8.85 -11.42
N GLN A 121 8.59 -9.53 -10.32
CA GLN A 121 8.33 -10.96 -10.39
C GLN A 121 6.84 -11.24 -10.66
N PRO A 122 6.45 -11.62 -11.90
CA PRO A 122 5.19 -12.31 -12.13
C PRO A 122 5.33 -13.70 -11.50
N GLY A 123 4.86 -13.82 -10.26
CA GLY A 123 4.84 -15.06 -9.51
C GLY A 123 6.13 -15.32 -8.74
N ILE A 124 6.17 -14.87 -7.49
CA ILE A 124 6.89 -15.61 -6.47
C ILE A 124 6.06 -15.74 -5.20
N SER A 125 5.92 -16.99 -4.80
CA SER A 125 5.26 -17.50 -3.61
C SER A 125 5.99 -17.09 -2.33
N LEU A 126 6.09 -15.79 -2.06
CA LEU A 126 6.52 -15.24 -0.77
C LEU A 126 5.37 -14.58 0.00
N VAL A 127 4.13 -14.96 -0.35
CA VAL A 127 3.02 -14.98 0.61
C VAL A 127 2.81 -16.44 1.03
N ASN A 128 3.71 -16.94 1.87
CA ASN A 128 3.32 -17.93 2.87
C ASN A 128 3.20 -17.20 4.21
N ILE A 129 2.23 -16.28 4.27
CA ILE A 129 1.66 -15.69 5.49
C ILE A 129 0.16 -15.45 5.27
#